data_AF-A0A937XIL4-F1
#
_entry.id   AF-A0A937XIL4-F1
#
_cell.length_a   1.000
_cell.length_b   1.000
_cell.length_c   1.000
_cell.angle_alpha   90.00
_cell.angle_beta   90.00
_cell.angle_gamma   90.00
#
_symmetry.space_group_name_H-M   'P 1'
#
loop_
_entity.id
_entity.type
_entity.pdbx_description
1 polymer ?
#
loop_
_entity_poly.entity_id
_entity_poly.type
_entity_poly.pdbx_seq_one_letter_code
_entity_poly.pdbx_strand_id
1 'polypeptide(L)'
;MNSYSLGSRTDGMRRPIDTFRVPPELGHRLRDLRLRAGLTQPELAQVMGRTGKGKACIVSRMEKGRVQFPSLGLVADFLRGCRAGFKEILDILDLYTELPTTQQQVFGKALAKVAASVPEKWQAQVTKYDLRIDIPKTAPEKTPVQVKPDLSHRLERARRNAAAARRRVLYGRFLSRAVNETGLDPVMSVTVPLFNHGLELFRILYRTRKAKPGRREKLLAESRVTFEQASGFAPEAIQKLEDGVRREFARLEMAGDLDWLPDLSLDEYEASLLKPAGRRDARKVHLRELSLKIGEYSAACRAVTEQVWQDVQPFLDEAGVAKERRAVYRRLGGVCCTAVLNSEPGSEMDRHEIEAYVQEPQWIRLGLDTALAQKLAGIMLVRFRELAKTLPPDPRLRW
;
A
#
# COMPACT_ATOMS: atom_id res chain seq x y z
N MET A 1 -26.70 -53.47 -15.30
CA MET A 1 -27.20 -52.13 -14.93
C MET A 1 -26.01 -51.33 -14.40
N ASN A 2 -25.41 -50.49 -15.24
CA ASN A 2 -24.22 -49.73 -14.90
C ASN A 2 -24.59 -48.39 -14.27
N SER A 3 -24.23 -48.21 -12.99
CA SER A 3 -24.36 -46.96 -12.26
C SER A 3 -23.24 -46.00 -12.65
N TYR A 4 -23.59 -44.93 -13.36
CA TYR A 4 -22.70 -43.81 -13.64
C TYR A 4 -22.46 -42.99 -12.36
N SER A 5 -21.29 -43.14 -11.77
CA SER A 5 -20.78 -42.24 -10.72
C SER A 5 -20.24 -40.96 -11.36
N LEU A 6 -21.05 -39.91 -11.38
CA LEU A 6 -20.63 -38.55 -11.73
C LEU A 6 -19.73 -38.00 -10.62
N GLY A 7 -18.42 -38.23 -10.76
CA GLY A 7 -17.40 -37.57 -9.95
C GLY A 7 -17.24 -36.11 -10.37
N SER A 8 -18.06 -35.22 -9.81
CA SER A 8 -17.86 -33.78 -9.93
C SER A 8 -16.66 -33.35 -9.07
N ARG A 9 -15.47 -33.37 -9.68
CA ARG A 9 -14.34 -32.57 -9.18
C ARG A 9 -14.70 -31.11 -9.38
N THR A 10 -15.33 -30.49 -8.38
CA THR A 10 -15.42 -29.04 -8.29
C THR A 10 -14.01 -28.50 -8.15
N ASP A 11 -13.47 -28.02 -9.26
CA ASP A 11 -12.26 -27.22 -9.28
C ASP A 11 -12.42 -26.08 -8.26
N GLY A 12 -11.43 -25.94 -7.39
CA GLY A 12 -11.52 -25.19 -6.14
C GLY A 12 -11.62 -23.70 -6.40
N MET A 13 -12.81 -23.20 -6.76
CA MET A 13 -13.10 -21.78 -6.77
C MET A 13 -12.76 -21.21 -5.40
N ARG A 14 -11.62 -20.54 -5.32
CA ARG A 14 -11.20 -19.79 -4.13
C ARG A 14 -12.29 -18.75 -3.86
N ARG A 15 -13.10 -19.01 -2.83
CA ARG A 15 -14.13 -18.06 -2.39
C ARG A 15 -13.47 -16.72 -2.06
N PRO A 16 -14.11 -15.58 -2.39
CA PRO A 16 -13.59 -14.26 -2.07
C PRO A 16 -13.22 -14.18 -0.59
N ILE A 17 -12.03 -13.63 -0.29
CA ILE A 17 -11.46 -13.48 1.07
C ILE A 17 -12.42 -12.76 2.03
N ASP A 18 -13.35 -11.98 1.47
CA ASP A 18 -14.31 -11.10 2.17
C ASP A 18 -15.67 -11.72 2.47
N THR A 19 -15.77 -13.04 2.38
CA THR A 19 -17.02 -13.73 2.74
C THR A 19 -17.16 -13.73 4.28
N PHE A 20 -18.40 -13.64 4.79
CA PHE A 20 -18.71 -13.53 6.24
C PHE A 20 -17.89 -14.49 7.11
N ARG A 21 -17.13 -13.94 8.05
CA ARG A 21 -16.44 -14.70 9.09
C ARG A 21 -17.11 -14.42 10.42
N VAL A 22 -17.31 -15.45 11.23
CA VAL A 22 -17.82 -15.26 12.61
C VAL A 22 -16.80 -14.39 13.34
N PRO A 23 -17.14 -13.14 13.70
CA PRO A 23 -16.23 -12.34 14.51
C PRO A 23 -16.08 -13.00 15.90
N PRO A 24 -14.92 -12.90 16.57
CA PRO A 24 -14.72 -13.49 17.90
C PRO A 24 -15.84 -13.13 18.89
N GLU A 25 -16.35 -11.90 18.81
CA GLU A 25 -17.45 -11.37 19.61
C GLU A 25 -18.74 -12.17 19.42
N LEU A 26 -19.09 -12.52 18.17
CA LEU A 26 -20.22 -13.40 17.88
C LEU A 26 -19.97 -14.80 18.46
N GLY A 27 -18.75 -15.31 18.36
CA GLY A 27 -18.38 -16.59 18.97
C GLY A 27 -18.59 -16.62 20.48
N HIS A 28 -18.13 -15.58 21.18
CA HIS A 28 -18.33 -15.42 22.62
C HIS A 28 -19.83 -15.34 22.97
N ARG A 29 -20.60 -14.52 22.25
CA ARG A 29 -22.06 -14.42 22.45
C ARG A 29 -22.77 -15.75 22.27
N LEU A 30 -22.40 -16.53 21.26
CA LEU A 30 -22.94 -17.87 21.02
C LEU A 30 -22.57 -18.85 22.14
N ARG A 31 -21.36 -18.75 22.69
CA ARG A 31 -20.96 -19.55 23.87
C ARG A 31 -21.83 -19.22 25.08
N ASP A 32 -22.06 -17.94 25.35
CA ASP A 32 -22.87 -17.51 26.50
C ASP A 32 -24.32 -17.96 26.36
N LEU A 33 -24.87 -17.91 25.15
CA LEU A 33 -26.19 -18.45 24.84
C LEU A 33 -26.27 -19.96 25.12
N ARG A 34 -25.25 -20.73 24.74
CA ARG A 34 -25.19 -22.17 25.05
C ARG A 34 -25.11 -22.42 26.55
N LEU A 35 -24.25 -21.69 27.26
CA LEU A 35 -24.08 -21.86 28.71
C LEU A 35 -25.36 -21.48 29.47
N ARG A 36 -26.06 -20.41 29.06
CA ARG A 36 -27.38 -20.04 29.61
C ARG A 36 -28.45 -21.13 29.40
N ALA A 37 -28.38 -21.85 28.28
CA ALA A 37 -29.27 -22.98 28.01
C ALA A 37 -28.89 -24.26 28.79
N GLY A 38 -27.80 -24.24 29.57
CA GLY A 38 -27.34 -25.40 30.34
C GLY A 38 -26.79 -26.54 29.48
N LEU A 39 -26.41 -26.28 28.23
CA LEU A 39 -25.96 -27.31 27.29
C LEU A 39 -24.43 -27.39 27.23
N THR A 40 -23.88 -28.59 27.19
CA THR A 40 -22.50 -28.85 26.78
C THR A 40 -22.36 -28.76 25.24
N GLN A 41 -21.14 -28.65 24.73
CA GLN A 41 -20.92 -28.60 23.27
C GLN A 41 -21.38 -29.88 22.53
N PRO A 42 -21.17 -31.11 23.07
CA PRO A 42 -21.70 -32.33 22.47
C PRO A 42 -23.23 -32.37 22.46
N GLU A 43 -23.88 -31.97 23.56
CA GLU A 43 -25.35 -31.93 23.65
C GLU A 43 -25.94 -30.95 22.64
N LEU A 44 -25.38 -29.74 22.52
CA LEU A 44 -25.83 -28.79 21.50
C LEU A 44 -25.66 -29.35 20.08
N ALA A 45 -24.54 -30.03 19.79
CA ALA A 45 -24.34 -30.67 18.49
C ALA A 45 -25.42 -31.75 18.20
N GLN A 46 -25.81 -32.53 19.21
CA GLN A 46 -26.89 -33.51 19.11
C GLN A 46 -28.24 -32.84 18.86
N VAL A 47 -28.58 -31.78 19.60
CA VAL A 47 -29.83 -31.01 19.42
C VAL A 47 -29.90 -30.36 18.02
N MET A 48 -28.76 -29.94 17.47
CA MET A 48 -28.66 -29.45 16.09
C MET A 48 -28.83 -30.55 15.02
N GLY A 49 -29.11 -31.80 15.40
CA GLY A 49 -29.24 -32.94 14.48
C GLY A 49 -27.91 -33.41 13.90
N ARG A 50 -26.78 -33.04 14.53
CA ARG A 50 -25.44 -33.38 14.05
C ARG A 50 -24.86 -34.52 14.87
N THR A 51 -25.11 -35.76 14.43
CA THR A 51 -24.54 -36.97 15.02
C THR A 51 -23.22 -37.37 14.36
N GLY A 52 -22.33 -38.05 15.10
CA GLY A 52 -21.06 -38.61 14.61
C GLY A 52 -19.78 -37.97 15.16
N LYS A 53 -18.64 -38.60 14.89
CA LYS A 53 -17.31 -38.17 15.37
C LYS A 53 -16.97 -36.77 14.84
N GLY A 54 -16.56 -35.86 15.74
CA GLY A 54 -16.09 -34.51 15.40
C GLY A 54 -17.18 -33.44 15.24
N LYS A 55 -18.47 -33.74 15.47
CA LYS A 55 -19.53 -32.71 15.37
C LYS A 55 -19.46 -31.67 16.48
N ALA A 56 -19.05 -32.03 17.70
CA ALA A 56 -18.77 -31.03 18.76
C ALA A 56 -17.67 -30.01 18.35
N CYS A 57 -16.79 -30.38 17.40
CA CYS A 57 -15.76 -29.47 16.88
C CYS A 57 -16.37 -28.27 16.14
N ILE A 58 -17.50 -28.43 15.43
CA ILE A 58 -18.13 -27.29 14.75
C ILE A 58 -18.67 -26.28 15.76
N VAL A 59 -19.27 -26.75 16.86
CA VAL A 59 -19.77 -25.92 17.96
C VAL A 59 -18.60 -25.18 18.62
N SER A 60 -17.53 -25.90 18.99
CA SER A 60 -16.30 -25.27 19.53
C SER A 60 -15.69 -24.24 18.55
N ARG A 61 -15.71 -24.49 17.24
CA ARG A 61 -15.19 -23.54 16.25
C ARG A 61 -16.09 -22.32 16.11
N MET A 62 -17.42 -22.48 16.19
CA MET A 62 -18.37 -21.37 16.17
C MET A 62 -18.13 -20.46 17.37
N GLU A 63 -18.05 -21.04 18.57
CA GLU A 63 -17.80 -20.31 19.82
C GLU A 63 -16.45 -19.58 19.86
N LYS A 64 -15.47 -20.04 19.08
CA LYS A 64 -14.15 -19.41 18.96
C LYS A 64 -14.05 -18.42 17.79
N GLY A 65 -15.12 -18.19 17.02
CA GLY A 65 -15.06 -17.39 15.80
C GLY A 65 -14.19 -17.99 14.69
N ARG A 66 -13.92 -19.30 14.72
CA ARG A 66 -13.01 -20.00 13.79
C ARG A 66 -13.73 -20.71 12.64
N VAL A 67 -15.05 -20.59 12.56
CA VAL A 67 -15.81 -21.07 11.40
C VAL A 67 -15.73 -20.02 10.31
N GLN A 68 -15.11 -20.39 9.20
CA GLN A 68 -15.10 -19.57 8.00
C GLN A 68 -16.41 -19.82 7.26
N PHE A 69 -17.13 -18.74 6.95
CA PHE A 69 -18.32 -18.79 6.11
C PHE A 69 -19.41 -19.72 6.68
N PRO A 70 -19.84 -19.53 7.95
CA PRO A 70 -20.98 -20.25 8.45
C PRO A 70 -22.19 -19.94 7.55
N SER A 71 -22.95 -20.97 7.18
CA SER A 71 -24.23 -20.71 6.54
C SER A 71 -25.18 -20.07 7.57
N LEU A 72 -26.10 -19.23 7.10
CA LEU A 72 -27.16 -18.69 7.96
C LEU A 72 -27.94 -19.82 8.65
N GLY A 73 -28.15 -20.94 7.95
CA GLY A 73 -28.75 -22.15 8.51
C GLY A 73 -27.96 -22.73 9.69
N LEU A 74 -26.62 -22.75 9.62
CA LEU A 74 -25.79 -23.22 10.75
C LEU A 74 -25.94 -22.32 11.97
N VAL A 75 -26.03 -21.00 11.77
CA VAL A 75 -26.27 -20.03 12.86
C VAL A 75 -27.68 -20.22 13.43
N ALA A 76 -28.69 -20.36 12.57
CA ALA A 76 -30.08 -20.58 12.97
C ALA A 76 -30.25 -21.88 13.77
N ASP A 77 -29.62 -22.98 13.33
CA ASP A 77 -29.65 -24.26 14.05
C ASP A 77 -29.02 -24.15 15.44
N PHE A 78 -27.90 -23.41 15.55
CA PHE A 78 -27.23 -23.17 16.82
C PHE A 78 -28.16 -22.41 17.77
N LEU A 79 -28.73 -21.30 17.31
CA LEU A 79 -29.65 -20.48 18.11
C LEU A 79 -30.90 -21.28 18.52
N ARG A 80 -31.49 -22.04 17.59
CA ARG A 80 -32.63 -22.92 17.87
C ARG A 80 -32.29 -23.95 18.94
N GLY A 81 -31.09 -24.56 18.89
CA GLY A 81 -30.63 -25.51 19.89
C GLY A 81 -30.50 -24.90 21.29
N CYS A 82 -30.09 -23.64 21.38
CA CYS A 82 -30.03 -22.87 22.62
C CYS A 82 -31.36 -22.22 23.03
N ARG A 83 -32.45 -22.43 22.27
CA ARG A 83 -33.75 -21.74 22.43
C ARG A 83 -33.63 -20.21 22.39
N ALA A 84 -32.71 -19.70 21.59
CA ALA A 84 -32.45 -18.29 21.37
C ALA A 84 -32.96 -17.82 20.00
N GLY A 85 -33.19 -16.51 19.85
CA GLY A 85 -33.55 -15.88 18.57
C GLY A 85 -32.42 -14.99 18.02
N PHE A 86 -32.53 -14.58 16.76
CA PHE A 86 -31.57 -13.67 16.13
C PHE A 86 -31.44 -12.31 16.84
N LYS A 87 -32.47 -11.87 17.57
CA LYS A 87 -32.44 -10.64 18.38
C LYS A 87 -31.28 -10.65 19.40
N GLU A 88 -30.89 -11.81 19.92
CA GLU A 88 -29.79 -11.95 20.91
C GLU A 88 -28.39 -11.73 20.31
N ILE A 89 -28.28 -11.66 18.98
CA ILE A 89 -27.02 -11.42 18.26
C ILE A 89 -27.12 -10.28 17.25
N LEU A 90 -28.24 -9.54 17.25
CA LEU A 90 -28.58 -8.56 16.22
C LEU A 90 -27.59 -7.39 16.24
N ASP A 91 -27.21 -6.92 17.42
CA ASP A 91 -26.18 -5.89 17.64
C ASP A 91 -24.86 -6.20 16.91
N ILE A 92 -24.42 -7.45 16.95
CA ILE A 92 -23.17 -7.89 16.32
C ILE A 92 -23.34 -8.01 14.80
N LEU A 93 -24.52 -8.43 14.34
CA LEU A 93 -24.82 -8.48 12.90
C LEU A 93 -24.94 -7.08 12.30
N ASP A 94 -25.55 -6.15 13.01
CA ASP A 94 -25.67 -4.74 12.61
C ASP A 94 -24.28 -4.13 12.45
N LEU A 95 -23.41 -4.29 13.46
CA LEU A 95 -22.01 -3.85 13.38
C LEU A 95 -21.28 -4.43 12.17
N TYR A 96 -21.51 -5.71 11.85
CA TYR A 96 -20.91 -6.33 10.68
C TYR A 96 -21.42 -5.72 9.38
N THR A 97 -22.72 -5.43 9.28
CA THR A 97 -23.31 -4.81 8.08
C THR A 97 -22.93 -3.34 7.90
N GLU A 98 -22.53 -2.66 8.98
CA GLU A 98 -21.94 -1.32 8.92
C GLU A 98 -20.49 -1.30 8.42
N LEU A 99 -19.81 -2.46 8.43
CA LEU A 99 -18.45 -2.52 7.89
C LEU A 99 -18.44 -2.20 6.39
N PRO A 100 -17.44 -1.42 5.92
CA PRO A 100 -17.34 -1.10 4.52
C PRO A 100 -17.20 -2.38 3.70
N THR A 101 -17.93 -2.44 2.58
CA THR A 101 -17.82 -3.56 1.64
C THR A 101 -16.39 -3.68 1.13
N THR A 102 -16.02 -4.84 0.60
CA THR A 102 -14.67 -5.04 0.03
C THR A 102 -14.31 -3.98 -1.00
N GLN A 103 -15.25 -3.65 -1.88
CA GLN A 103 -15.03 -2.63 -2.90
C GLN A 103 -14.75 -1.28 -2.22
N GLN A 104 -15.54 -0.89 -1.22
CA GLN A 104 -15.32 0.33 -0.45
C GLN A 104 -13.98 0.34 0.29
N GLN A 105 -13.52 -0.79 0.85
CA GLN A 105 -12.21 -0.89 1.50
C GLN A 105 -11.04 -0.72 0.51
N VAL A 106 -11.18 -1.31 -0.67
CA VAL A 106 -10.21 -1.22 -1.75
C VAL A 106 -10.14 0.22 -2.28
N PHE A 107 -11.30 0.82 -2.57
CA PHE A 107 -11.38 2.23 -2.96
C PHE A 107 -10.88 3.15 -1.84
N GLY A 108 -11.17 2.86 -0.58
CA GLY A 108 -10.68 3.61 0.58
C GLY A 108 -9.16 3.67 0.63
N LYS A 109 -8.46 2.59 0.27
CA LYS A 109 -6.98 2.57 0.20
C LYS A 109 -6.44 3.35 -1.00
N ALA A 110 -7.08 3.24 -2.16
CA ALA A 110 -6.73 4.03 -3.34
C ALA A 110 -6.91 5.53 -3.08
N LEU A 111 -8.05 5.90 -2.51
CA LEU A 111 -8.37 7.26 -2.12
C LEU A 111 -7.48 7.75 -0.99
N ALA A 112 -7.08 6.92 -0.03
CA ALA A 112 -6.13 7.30 1.01
C ALA A 112 -4.75 7.69 0.42
N LYS A 113 -4.28 7.00 -0.62
CA LYS A 113 -3.05 7.39 -1.33
C LYS A 113 -3.19 8.72 -2.04
N VAL A 114 -4.31 8.92 -2.75
CA VAL A 114 -4.61 10.20 -3.40
C VAL A 114 -4.73 11.31 -2.34
N ALA A 115 -5.41 11.02 -1.24
CA ALA A 115 -5.61 11.93 -0.12
C ALA A 115 -4.31 12.22 0.65
N ALA A 116 -3.30 11.34 0.62
CA ALA A 116 -2.00 11.63 1.22
C ALA A 116 -1.28 12.83 0.56
N SER A 117 -1.58 13.10 -0.73
CA SER A 117 -1.13 14.32 -1.41
C SER A 117 -1.92 15.58 -1.01
N VAL A 118 -2.93 15.43 -0.17
CA VAL A 118 -3.86 16.47 0.29
C VAL A 118 -3.71 16.62 1.82
N PRO A 119 -3.75 17.85 2.37
CA PRO A 119 -3.70 18.08 3.81
C PRO A 119 -4.77 17.32 4.60
N GLU A 120 -4.38 16.87 5.80
CA GLU A 120 -5.15 16.00 6.70
C GLU A 120 -6.61 16.43 6.88
N LYS A 121 -6.86 17.73 7.11
CA LYS A 121 -8.21 18.30 7.30
C LYS A 121 -9.22 18.00 6.17
N TRP A 122 -8.75 17.66 4.97
CA TRP A 122 -9.61 17.39 3.80
C TRP A 122 -9.55 15.94 3.32
N GLN A 123 -8.66 15.12 3.89
CA GLN A 123 -8.55 13.71 3.53
C GLN A 123 -9.89 13.00 3.72
N ALA A 124 -10.56 13.26 4.86
CA ALA A 124 -11.88 12.74 5.17
C ALA A 124 -12.96 13.16 4.17
N GLN A 125 -12.87 14.37 3.59
CA GLN A 125 -13.85 14.86 2.62
C GLN A 125 -13.70 14.16 1.26
N VAL A 126 -12.46 13.86 0.86
CA VAL A 126 -12.15 13.07 -0.35
C VAL A 126 -12.65 11.63 -0.19
N THR A 127 -12.46 11.01 0.98
CA THR A 127 -12.95 9.64 1.24
C THR A 127 -14.48 9.56 1.34
N LYS A 128 -15.14 10.56 1.97
CA LYS A 128 -16.60 10.55 2.21
C LYS A 128 -17.43 10.78 0.94
N TYR A 129 -16.90 11.47 -0.07
CA TYR A 129 -17.63 11.81 -1.29
C TYR A 129 -17.85 10.59 -2.21
N ASP A 130 -16.89 9.66 -2.27
CA ASP A 130 -16.99 8.48 -3.14
C ASP A 130 -18.00 7.46 -2.59
N LEU A 131 -18.06 7.30 -1.27
CA LEU A 131 -19.01 6.39 -0.59
C LEU A 131 -20.49 6.71 -0.88
N ARG A 132 -20.82 7.98 -1.19
CA ARG A 132 -22.20 8.41 -1.50
C ARG A 132 -22.68 8.05 -2.91
N ILE A 133 -21.79 7.61 -3.81
CA ILE A 133 -22.11 7.32 -5.21
C ILE A 133 -22.43 5.83 -5.41
N ASP A 134 -21.78 4.95 -4.65
CA ASP A 134 -22.03 3.50 -4.70
C ASP A 134 -23.33 3.09 -3.98
N ILE A 135 -23.92 3.97 -3.16
CA ILE A 135 -25.26 3.75 -2.63
C ILE A 135 -26.23 4.14 -3.75
N PRO A 136 -26.93 3.18 -4.39
CA PRO A 136 -27.99 3.53 -5.32
C PRO A 136 -28.97 4.41 -4.56
N LYS A 137 -29.02 5.70 -4.92
CA LYS A 137 -30.11 6.58 -4.47
C LYS A 137 -31.37 5.83 -4.84
N THR A 138 -32.18 5.53 -3.83
CA THR A 138 -33.50 4.87 -3.89
C THR A 138 -34.39 5.49 -4.95
N ALA A 139 -34.10 5.17 -6.21
CA ALA A 139 -34.88 5.53 -7.37
C ALA A 139 -35.79 4.33 -7.64
N PRO A 140 -37.10 4.53 -7.72
CA PRO A 140 -38.04 3.45 -7.96
C PRO A 140 -37.84 2.87 -9.37
N GLU A 141 -37.68 1.54 -9.43
CA GLU A 141 -38.09 0.64 -10.51
C GLU A 141 -37.71 0.95 -11.97
N LYS A 142 -36.50 1.46 -12.23
CA LYS A 142 -35.87 1.18 -13.52
C LYS A 142 -34.76 0.17 -13.29
N THR A 143 -34.97 -1.04 -13.81
CA THR A 143 -33.98 -2.13 -13.84
C THR A 143 -32.60 -1.54 -14.06
N PRO A 144 -31.75 -1.47 -13.02
CA PRO A 144 -30.42 -0.95 -13.19
C PRO A 144 -29.69 -1.99 -14.02
N VAL A 145 -29.58 -1.74 -15.32
CA VAL A 145 -28.49 -2.31 -16.09
C VAL A 145 -27.25 -1.94 -15.29
N GLN A 146 -26.63 -2.92 -14.64
CA GLN A 146 -25.37 -2.73 -13.93
C GLN A 146 -24.31 -2.42 -14.98
N VAL A 147 -24.34 -1.19 -15.51
CA VAL A 147 -23.27 -0.65 -16.32
C VAL A 147 -22.12 -0.50 -15.34
N LYS A 148 -21.21 -1.48 -15.40
CA LYS A 148 -19.98 -1.49 -14.63
C LYS A 148 -19.36 -0.11 -14.83
N PRO A 149 -19.26 0.74 -13.77
CA PRO A 149 -18.88 2.12 -13.95
C PRO A 149 -17.48 2.14 -14.57
N ASP A 150 -17.36 2.85 -15.69
CA ASP A 150 -16.11 2.98 -16.44
C ASP A 150 -15.00 3.48 -15.49
N LEU A 151 -13.99 2.63 -15.30
CA LEU A 151 -12.88 2.88 -14.37
C LEU A 151 -12.11 4.14 -14.78
N SER A 152 -12.03 4.43 -16.08
CA SER A 152 -11.36 5.62 -16.59
C SER A 152 -12.06 6.90 -16.13
N HIS A 153 -13.39 6.94 -16.23
CA HIS A 153 -14.21 8.04 -15.73
C HIS A 153 -14.13 8.21 -14.21
N ARG A 154 -14.04 7.11 -13.44
CA ARG A 154 -13.85 7.17 -11.99
C ARG A 154 -12.49 7.75 -11.63
N LEU A 155 -11.42 7.31 -12.28
CA LEU A 155 -10.08 7.83 -12.09
C LEU A 155 -10.02 9.32 -12.43
N GLU A 156 -10.55 9.71 -13.58
CA GLU A 156 -10.57 11.11 -14.00
C GLU A 156 -11.30 11.99 -12.97
N ARG A 157 -12.43 11.51 -12.44
CA ARG A 157 -13.16 12.19 -11.36
C ARG A 157 -12.34 12.28 -10.07
N ALA A 158 -11.66 11.21 -9.67
CA ALA A 158 -10.79 11.20 -8.50
C ALA A 158 -9.65 12.22 -8.64
N ARG A 159 -8.99 12.27 -9.81
CA ARG A 159 -7.96 13.26 -10.14
C ARG A 159 -8.52 14.69 -10.07
N ARG A 160 -9.70 14.94 -10.66
CA ARG A 160 -10.37 16.25 -10.60
C ARG A 160 -10.73 16.66 -9.17
N ASN A 161 -11.19 15.73 -8.34
CA ASN A 161 -11.51 15.97 -6.93
C ASN A 161 -10.27 16.28 -6.09
N ALA A 162 -9.19 15.52 -6.29
CA ALA A 162 -7.90 15.77 -5.64
C ALA A 162 -7.36 17.16 -6.00
N ALA A 163 -7.40 17.50 -7.29
CA ALA A 163 -7.02 18.82 -7.78
C ALA A 163 -7.89 19.93 -7.18
N ALA A 164 -9.22 19.71 -7.06
CA ALA A 164 -10.12 20.66 -6.42
C ALA A 164 -9.80 20.84 -4.92
N ALA A 165 -9.47 19.76 -4.21
CA ALA A 165 -9.08 19.80 -2.81
C ALA A 165 -7.74 20.55 -2.61
N ARG A 166 -6.74 20.28 -3.47
CA ARG A 166 -5.45 20.99 -3.48
C ARG A 166 -5.65 22.50 -3.72
N ARG A 167 -6.46 22.89 -4.70
CA ARG A 167 -6.79 24.31 -4.96
C ARG A 167 -7.43 24.99 -3.75
N ARG A 168 -8.41 24.34 -3.10
CA ARG A 168 -9.05 24.88 -1.88
C ARG A 168 -8.04 25.10 -0.75
N VAL A 169 -7.00 24.29 -0.65
CA VAL A 169 -5.95 24.45 0.37
C VAL A 169 -5.07 25.64 0.06
N LEU A 170 -4.52 25.69 -1.15
CA LEU A 170 -3.62 26.77 -1.56
C LEU A 170 -4.32 28.11 -1.40
N TYR A 171 -5.53 28.19 -1.94
CA TYR A 171 -6.30 29.41 -1.89
C TYR A 171 -6.91 29.71 -0.51
N GLY A 172 -7.36 28.71 0.24
CA GLY A 172 -7.87 28.91 1.60
C GLY A 172 -6.81 29.44 2.57
N ARG A 173 -5.56 28.96 2.47
CA ARG A 173 -4.43 29.51 3.25
C ARG A 173 -4.12 30.96 2.88
N PHE A 174 -4.20 31.28 1.59
CA PHE A 174 -4.06 32.66 1.12
C PHE A 174 -5.18 33.55 1.69
N LEU A 175 -6.45 33.13 1.55
CA LEU A 175 -7.59 33.91 2.01
C LEU A 175 -7.55 34.22 3.50
N SER A 176 -7.19 33.26 4.35
CA SER A 176 -7.06 33.54 5.78
C SER A 176 -6.03 34.65 6.07
N ARG A 177 -4.92 34.71 5.31
CA ARG A 177 -3.95 35.80 5.43
C ARG A 177 -4.50 37.11 4.86
N ALA A 178 -5.07 37.08 3.66
CA ALA A 178 -5.60 38.25 2.98
C ALA A 178 -6.71 38.94 3.78
N VAL A 179 -7.59 38.17 4.44
CA VAL A 179 -8.63 38.69 5.33
C VAL A 179 -8.00 39.39 6.54
N ASN A 180 -6.98 38.81 7.17
CA ASN A 180 -6.28 39.43 8.30
C ASN A 180 -5.52 40.70 7.88
N GLU A 181 -5.03 40.75 6.64
CA GLU A 181 -4.35 41.92 6.08
C GLU A 181 -5.32 43.06 5.72
N THR A 182 -6.64 42.87 5.76
CA THR A 182 -7.60 43.95 5.46
C THR A 182 -7.56 45.10 6.46
N GLY A 183 -7.00 44.88 7.66
CA GLY A 183 -6.94 45.86 8.73
C GLY A 183 -8.23 45.97 9.55
N LEU A 184 -9.21 45.12 9.28
CA LEU A 184 -10.42 44.98 10.09
C LEU A 184 -10.17 44.05 11.28
N ASP A 185 -10.96 44.23 12.34
CA ASP A 185 -10.84 43.39 13.53
C ASP A 185 -11.11 41.92 13.21
N PRO A 186 -10.29 40.98 13.74
CA PRO A 186 -10.35 39.56 13.41
C PRO A 186 -11.49 38.83 14.17
N VAL A 187 -12.69 39.39 14.16
CA VAL A 187 -13.90 38.78 14.73
C VAL A 187 -14.61 37.90 13.71
N MET A 188 -15.33 36.86 14.17
CA MET A 188 -16.01 35.90 13.27
C MET A 188 -17.04 36.58 12.34
N SER A 189 -17.72 37.61 12.82
CA SER A 189 -18.71 38.38 12.04
C SER A 189 -18.10 39.15 10.86
N VAL A 190 -16.79 39.43 10.89
CA VAL A 190 -16.06 40.12 9.81
C VAL A 190 -15.31 39.10 8.95
N THR A 191 -14.58 38.20 9.59
CA THR A 191 -13.69 37.25 8.92
C THR A 191 -14.44 36.24 8.06
N VAL A 192 -15.58 35.72 8.52
CA VAL A 192 -16.33 34.69 7.77
C VAL A 192 -16.97 35.26 6.49
N PRO A 193 -17.67 36.41 6.51
CA PRO A 193 -18.20 36.99 5.27
C PRO A 193 -17.12 37.37 4.26
N LEU A 194 -16.01 37.98 4.69
CA LEU A 194 -14.89 38.31 3.80
C LEU A 194 -14.25 37.05 3.19
N PHE A 195 -14.05 36.01 4.00
CA PHE A 195 -13.53 34.74 3.50
C PHE A 195 -14.46 34.12 2.44
N ASN A 196 -15.76 34.14 2.69
CA ASN A 196 -16.76 33.62 1.74
C ASN A 196 -16.83 34.46 0.45
N HIS A 197 -16.71 35.78 0.55
CA HIS A 197 -16.64 36.64 -0.63
C HIS A 197 -15.39 36.34 -1.46
N GLY A 198 -14.23 36.20 -0.80
CA GLY A 198 -13.02 35.71 -1.43
C GLY A 198 -13.23 34.40 -2.20
N LEU A 199 -13.86 33.39 -1.57
CA LEU A 199 -14.18 32.12 -2.23
C LEU A 199 -15.03 32.30 -3.49
N GLU A 200 -16.01 33.21 -3.48
CA GLU A 200 -16.84 33.47 -4.67
C GLU A 200 -16.02 34.17 -5.77
N LEU A 201 -15.19 35.15 -5.44
CA LEU A 201 -14.29 35.80 -6.40
C LEU A 201 -13.38 34.77 -7.09
N PHE A 202 -12.74 33.88 -6.33
CA PHE A 202 -11.90 32.82 -6.90
C PHE A 202 -12.70 31.86 -7.77
N ARG A 203 -13.92 31.52 -7.37
CA ARG A 203 -14.81 30.67 -8.16
C ARG A 203 -15.21 31.35 -9.48
N ILE A 204 -15.47 32.65 -9.48
CA ILE A 204 -15.74 33.43 -10.71
C ILE A 204 -14.49 33.42 -11.60
N LEU A 205 -13.32 33.75 -11.06
CA LEU A 205 -12.04 33.74 -11.79
C LEU A 205 -11.77 32.38 -12.42
N TYR A 206 -11.91 31.29 -11.66
CA TYR A 206 -11.68 29.93 -12.14
C TYR A 206 -12.66 29.52 -13.24
N ARG A 207 -13.96 29.80 -13.07
CA ARG A 207 -15.00 29.46 -14.06
C ARG A 207 -14.88 30.25 -15.35
N THR A 208 -14.43 31.50 -15.25
CA THR A 208 -14.25 32.40 -16.40
C THR A 208 -12.83 32.36 -16.95
N ARG A 209 -11.99 31.41 -16.51
CA ARG A 209 -10.60 31.27 -16.96
C ARG A 209 -10.49 31.14 -18.48
N LYS A 210 -11.35 30.32 -19.08
CA LYS A 210 -11.43 30.09 -20.54
C LYS A 210 -12.49 30.93 -21.26
N ALA A 211 -13.18 31.83 -20.55
CA ALA A 211 -14.26 32.64 -21.11
C ALA A 211 -13.71 33.97 -21.69
N LYS A 212 -14.52 34.65 -22.50
CA LYS A 212 -14.18 36.00 -23.00
C LYS A 212 -13.98 36.98 -21.83
N PRO A 213 -12.96 37.87 -21.86
CA PRO A 213 -12.61 38.76 -20.75
C PRO A 213 -13.78 39.57 -20.17
N GLY A 214 -14.69 40.06 -21.03
CA GLY A 214 -15.84 40.88 -20.59
C GLY A 214 -16.80 40.17 -19.63
N ARG A 215 -16.94 38.83 -19.71
CA ARG A 215 -17.80 38.08 -18.80
C ARG A 215 -17.22 38.01 -17.38
N ARG A 216 -15.90 37.97 -17.26
CA ARG A 216 -15.20 37.90 -15.97
C ARG A 216 -15.43 39.17 -15.17
N GLU A 217 -15.11 40.32 -15.77
CA GLU A 217 -15.23 41.61 -15.07
C GLU A 217 -16.68 41.94 -14.71
N LYS A 218 -17.65 41.57 -15.57
CA LYS A 218 -19.07 41.71 -15.25
C LYS A 218 -19.47 40.92 -13.99
N LEU A 219 -19.11 39.64 -13.91
CA LEU A 219 -19.45 38.80 -12.75
C LEU A 219 -18.73 39.24 -11.47
N LEU A 220 -17.49 39.72 -11.57
CA LEU A 220 -16.75 40.25 -10.43
C LEU A 220 -17.40 41.55 -9.92
N ALA A 221 -17.80 42.46 -10.82
CA ALA A 221 -18.52 43.69 -10.46
C ALA A 221 -19.89 43.38 -9.81
N GLU A 222 -20.66 42.45 -10.36
CA GLU A 222 -21.94 42.01 -9.77
C GLU A 222 -21.76 41.41 -8.36
N SER A 223 -20.73 40.56 -8.19
CA SER A 223 -20.38 39.96 -6.90
C SER A 223 -19.99 41.02 -5.87
N ARG A 224 -19.22 42.05 -6.29
CA ARG A 224 -18.82 43.16 -5.44
C ARG A 224 -20.01 43.98 -4.95
N VAL A 225 -20.86 44.46 -5.87
CA VAL A 225 -22.04 45.27 -5.53
C VAL A 225 -22.95 44.53 -4.55
N THR A 226 -23.18 43.24 -4.80
CA THR A 226 -24.00 42.39 -3.91
C THR A 226 -23.38 42.29 -2.51
N PHE A 227 -22.06 42.13 -2.42
CA PHE A 227 -21.37 41.99 -1.14
C PHE A 227 -21.25 43.31 -0.37
N GLU A 228 -21.00 44.42 -1.06
CA GLU A 228 -21.00 45.77 -0.47
C GLU A 228 -22.36 46.08 0.17
N GLN A 229 -23.45 45.81 -0.55
CA GLN A 229 -24.83 46.00 -0.05
C GLN A 229 -25.14 45.13 1.17
N ALA A 230 -24.63 43.90 1.21
CA ALA A 230 -24.95 42.94 2.27
C ALA A 230 -24.09 43.09 3.54
N SER A 231 -22.85 43.57 3.41
CA SER A 231 -21.86 43.50 4.49
C SER A 231 -21.63 44.81 5.24
N GLY A 232 -21.80 45.97 4.57
CA GLY A 232 -21.49 47.27 5.16
C GLY A 232 -20.00 47.49 5.48
N PHE A 233 -19.09 46.67 4.93
CA PHE A 233 -17.65 46.86 5.15
C PHE A 233 -17.11 48.05 4.36
N ALA A 234 -16.01 48.63 4.85
CA ALA A 234 -15.31 49.71 4.17
C ALA A 234 -14.90 49.29 2.74
N PRO A 235 -15.18 50.10 1.70
CA PRO A 235 -14.86 49.78 0.31
C PRO A 235 -13.37 49.46 0.10
N GLU A 236 -12.48 50.09 0.86
CA GLU A 236 -11.03 49.88 0.80
C GLU A 236 -10.64 48.46 1.23
N ALA A 237 -11.30 47.91 2.24
CA ALA A 237 -11.05 46.55 2.71
C ALA A 237 -11.50 45.50 1.67
N ILE A 238 -12.65 45.74 1.03
CA ILE A 238 -13.18 44.89 -0.05
C ILE A 238 -12.23 44.94 -1.25
N GLN A 239 -11.83 46.14 -1.68
CA GLN A 239 -10.87 46.34 -2.77
C GLN A 239 -9.53 45.63 -2.48
N LYS A 240 -8.99 45.78 -1.27
CA LYS A 240 -7.72 45.15 -0.87
C LYS A 240 -7.80 43.62 -0.95
N LEU A 241 -8.92 43.03 -0.51
CA LEU A 241 -9.17 41.60 -0.64
C LEU A 241 -9.28 41.19 -2.12
N GLU A 242 -10.07 41.90 -2.93
CA GLU A 242 -10.25 41.64 -4.37
C GLU A 242 -8.91 41.63 -5.11
N ASP A 243 -8.08 42.65 -4.88
CA ASP A 243 -6.76 42.77 -5.50
C ASP A 243 -5.83 41.64 -5.06
N GLY A 244 -5.87 41.28 -3.78
CA GLY A 244 -5.15 40.13 -3.25
C GLY A 244 -5.55 38.83 -3.97
N VAL A 245 -6.85 38.58 -4.07
CA VAL A 245 -7.39 37.38 -4.73
C VAL A 245 -6.99 37.32 -6.21
N ARG A 246 -7.07 38.45 -6.93
CA ARG A 246 -6.64 38.54 -8.34
C ARG A 246 -5.14 38.24 -8.48
N ARG A 247 -4.29 38.83 -7.65
CA ARG A 247 -2.84 38.58 -7.65
C ARG A 247 -2.50 37.12 -7.37
N GLU A 248 -3.10 36.52 -6.34
CA GLU A 248 -2.85 35.12 -6.00
C GLU A 248 -3.37 34.16 -7.07
N PHE A 249 -4.54 34.46 -7.65
CA PHE A 249 -5.07 33.67 -8.77
C PHE A 249 -4.10 33.68 -9.96
N ALA A 250 -3.60 34.86 -10.34
CA ALA A 250 -2.60 34.99 -11.40
C ALA A 250 -1.31 34.23 -11.07
N ARG A 251 -0.85 34.27 -9.81
CA ARG A 251 0.31 33.50 -9.34
C ARG A 251 0.10 31.99 -9.50
N LEU A 252 -1.05 31.47 -9.05
CA LEU A 252 -1.40 30.05 -9.18
C LEU A 252 -1.56 29.63 -10.65
N GLU A 253 -2.06 30.53 -11.50
CA GLU A 253 -2.17 30.30 -12.94
C GLU A 253 -0.80 30.19 -13.59
N MET A 254 0.10 31.15 -13.32
CA MET A 254 1.48 31.11 -13.83
C MET A 254 2.27 29.90 -13.34
N ALA A 255 2.02 29.45 -12.11
CA ALA A 255 2.64 28.25 -11.55
C ALA A 255 2.06 26.93 -12.09
N GLY A 256 0.99 26.98 -12.90
CA GLY A 256 0.28 25.79 -13.38
C GLY A 256 -0.52 25.05 -12.30
N ASP A 257 -0.62 25.59 -11.09
CA ASP A 257 -1.32 24.96 -9.96
C ASP A 257 -2.83 24.83 -10.20
N LEU A 258 -3.40 25.69 -11.05
CA LEU A 258 -4.81 25.62 -11.43
C LEU A 258 -5.13 24.41 -12.33
N ASP A 259 -4.17 23.95 -13.12
CA ASP A 259 -4.26 22.80 -14.05
C ASP A 259 -3.69 21.52 -13.48
N TRP A 260 -3.03 21.59 -12.32
CA TRP A 260 -2.45 20.43 -11.69
C TRP A 260 -3.48 19.29 -11.54
N LEU A 261 -3.09 18.12 -12.03
CA LEU A 261 -3.77 16.85 -11.78
C LEU A 261 -2.72 15.91 -11.18
N PRO A 262 -3.09 15.07 -10.20
CA PRO A 262 -2.16 14.08 -9.68
C PRO A 262 -1.80 13.12 -10.82
N ASP A 263 -0.50 12.86 -10.97
CA ASP A 263 0.01 11.80 -11.83
C ASP A 263 -0.31 10.47 -11.16
N LEU A 264 -1.42 9.88 -11.57
CA LEU A 264 -1.93 8.64 -10.98
C LEU A 264 -2.39 7.76 -12.12
N SER A 265 -1.50 6.93 -12.67
CA SER A 265 -1.79 6.18 -13.89
C SER A 265 -2.99 5.24 -13.71
N LEU A 266 -3.62 4.82 -14.82
CA LEU A 266 -4.70 3.83 -14.72
C LEU A 266 -4.19 2.54 -14.10
N ASP A 267 -2.95 2.13 -14.40
CA ASP A 267 -2.32 0.95 -13.80
C ASP A 267 -2.05 1.12 -12.30
N GLU A 268 -1.66 2.31 -11.83
CA GLU A 268 -1.49 2.58 -10.40
C GLU A 268 -2.83 2.62 -9.67
N TYR A 269 -3.85 3.21 -10.32
CA TYR A 269 -5.21 3.21 -9.83
C TYR A 269 -5.74 1.77 -9.77
N GLU A 270 -5.62 0.99 -10.83
CA GLU A 270 -6.02 -0.40 -10.89
C GLU A 270 -5.20 -1.27 -9.93
N ALA A 271 -3.89 -1.09 -9.81
CA ALA A 271 -3.06 -1.78 -8.82
C ALA A 271 -3.46 -1.41 -7.39
N SER A 272 -3.94 -0.18 -7.17
CA SER A 272 -4.56 0.23 -5.91
C SER A 272 -5.92 -0.43 -5.68
N LEU A 273 -6.65 -0.74 -6.76
CA LEU A 273 -7.92 -1.47 -6.77
C LEU A 273 -7.79 -3.00 -6.74
N LEU A 274 -6.65 -3.56 -7.16
CA LEU A 274 -6.43 -5.00 -7.19
C LEU A 274 -6.30 -5.52 -5.75
N LYS A 275 -7.12 -6.54 -5.43
CA LYS A 275 -7.14 -7.20 -4.12
C LYS A 275 -5.73 -7.65 -3.70
N PRO A 276 -5.44 -7.75 -2.38
CA PRO A 276 -4.16 -8.25 -1.86
C PRO A 276 -3.69 -9.59 -2.44
N ALA A 277 -4.62 -10.42 -2.95
CA ALA A 277 -4.30 -11.69 -3.60
C ALA A 277 -3.55 -11.52 -4.94
N GLY A 278 -3.97 -10.57 -5.80
CA GLY A 278 -3.29 -10.29 -7.07
C GLY A 278 -1.88 -9.70 -6.86
N ARG A 279 -1.72 -8.84 -5.84
CA ARG A 279 -0.40 -8.33 -5.44
C ARG A 279 0.54 -9.43 -4.93
N ARG A 280 0.02 -10.48 -4.30
CA ARG A 280 0.84 -11.63 -3.87
C ARG A 280 1.35 -12.41 -5.07
N ASP A 281 0.57 -12.54 -6.14
CA ASP A 281 0.98 -13.33 -7.30
C ASP A 281 1.98 -12.55 -8.18
N ALA A 282 1.77 -11.25 -8.42
CA ALA A 282 2.77 -10.40 -9.08
C ALA A 282 4.08 -10.32 -8.27
N ARG A 283 3.99 -10.15 -6.94
CA ARG A 283 5.17 -10.18 -6.06
C ARG A 283 5.85 -11.55 -6.07
N LYS A 284 5.11 -12.66 -6.13
CA LYS A 284 5.70 -14.01 -6.24
C LYS A 284 6.40 -14.22 -7.57
N VAL A 285 5.85 -13.73 -8.68
CA VAL A 285 6.49 -13.80 -10.00
C VAL A 285 7.80 -13.02 -9.96
N HIS A 286 7.76 -11.78 -9.48
CA HIS A 286 8.96 -10.95 -9.33
C HIS A 286 10.00 -11.57 -8.38
N LEU A 287 9.58 -12.13 -7.24
CA LEU A 287 10.48 -12.82 -6.31
C LEU A 287 11.08 -14.10 -6.92
N ARG A 288 10.35 -14.81 -7.78
CA ARG A 288 10.88 -15.97 -8.52
C ARG A 288 11.93 -15.54 -9.53
N GLU A 289 11.66 -14.49 -10.30
CA GLU A 289 12.63 -13.92 -11.24
C GLU A 289 13.88 -13.43 -10.53
N LEU A 290 13.73 -12.71 -9.42
CA LEU A 290 14.85 -12.26 -8.60
C LEU A 290 15.65 -13.45 -8.04
N SER A 291 14.96 -14.49 -7.55
CA SER A 291 15.60 -15.71 -7.06
C SER A 291 16.39 -16.45 -8.14
N LEU A 292 15.89 -16.50 -9.38
CA LEU A 292 16.59 -17.09 -10.52
C LEU A 292 17.85 -16.29 -10.84
N LYS A 293 17.74 -14.97 -10.95
CA LYS A 293 18.88 -14.07 -11.21
C LYS A 293 19.95 -14.16 -10.11
N ILE A 294 19.53 -14.24 -8.84
CA ILE A 294 20.46 -14.44 -7.71
C ILE A 294 21.18 -15.80 -7.84
N GLY A 295 20.46 -16.84 -8.28
CA GLY A 295 21.03 -18.16 -8.54
C GLY A 295 22.08 -18.14 -9.66
N GLU A 296 21.76 -17.50 -10.79
CA GLU A 296 22.67 -17.32 -11.93
C GLU A 296 23.92 -16.53 -11.55
N TYR A 297 23.75 -15.40 -10.86
CA TYR A 297 24.85 -14.60 -10.34
C TYR A 297 25.75 -15.40 -9.38
N SER A 298 25.15 -16.12 -8.42
CA SER A 298 25.90 -16.95 -7.47
C SER A 298 26.64 -18.11 -8.15
N ALA A 299 26.07 -18.68 -9.22
CA ALA A 299 26.74 -19.69 -10.04
C ALA A 299 27.94 -19.10 -10.79
N ALA A 300 27.79 -17.91 -11.38
CA ALA A 300 28.87 -17.20 -12.06
C ALA A 300 30.02 -16.84 -11.08
N CYS A 301 29.72 -16.32 -9.89
CA CYS A 301 30.72 -16.04 -8.86
C CYS A 301 31.49 -17.29 -8.44
N ARG A 302 30.81 -18.44 -8.29
CA ARG A 302 31.48 -19.72 -7.99
C ARG A 302 32.39 -20.19 -9.11
N ALA A 303 31.96 -20.05 -10.37
CA ALA A 303 32.79 -20.40 -11.53
C ALA A 303 34.05 -19.53 -11.60
N VAL A 304 33.93 -18.22 -11.38
CA VAL A 304 35.08 -17.31 -11.31
C VAL A 304 36.01 -17.68 -10.14
N THR A 305 35.46 -17.92 -8.95
CA THR A 305 36.25 -18.33 -7.78
C THR A 305 37.01 -19.63 -8.04
N GLU A 306 36.39 -20.60 -8.73
CA GLU A 306 37.04 -21.85 -9.09
C GLU A 306 38.16 -21.64 -10.10
N GLN A 307 37.96 -20.77 -11.09
CA GLN A 307 39.01 -20.44 -12.06
C GLN A 307 40.20 -19.77 -11.37
N VAL A 308 39.97 -18.79 -10.50
CA VAL A 308 41.04 -18.17 -9.72
C VAL A 308 41.77 -19.20 -8.87
N TRP A 309 41.05 -20.16 -8.29
CA TRP A 309 41.66 -21.25 -7.53
C TRP A 309 42.55 -22.13 -8.41
N GLN A 310 42.11 -22.50 -9.61
CA GLN A 310 42.92 -23.25 -10.57
C GLN A 310 44.20 -22.50 -10.96
N ASP A 311 44.10 -21.20 -11.21
CA ASP A 311 45.23 -20.34 -11.56
C ASP A 311 46.28 -20.25 -10.44
N VAL A 312 45.88 -20.47 -9.18
CA VAL A 312 46.77 -20.42 -8.00
C VAL A 312 47.43 -21.76 -7.67
N GLN A 313 46.92 -22.89 -8.15
CA GLN A 313 47.50 -24.20 -7.84
C GLN A 313 48.99 -24.32 -8.15
N PRO A 314 49.50 -23.84 -9.32
CA PRO A 314 50.93 -23.91 -9.64
C PRO A 314 51.82 -23.20 -8.61
N PHE A 315 51.37 -22.07 -8.05
CA PHE A 315 52.11 -21.34 -7.02
C PHE A 315 52.16 -22.10 -5.70
N LEU A 316 51.09 -22.83 -5.36
CA LEU A 316 51.07 -23.72 -4.19
C LEU A 316 51.96 -24.95 -4.39
N ASP A 317 52.03 -25.47 -5.61
CA ASP A 317 52.96 -26.55 -5.99
C ASP A 317 54.42 -26.09 -5.83
N GLU A 318 54.77 -24.92 -6.39
CA GLU A 318 56.11 -24.34 -6.32
C GLU A 318 56.53 -24.03 -4.87
N ALA A 319 55.59 -23.56 -4.05
CA ALA A 319 55.81 -23.30 -2.62
C ALA A 319 55.86 -24.58 -1.75
N GLY A 320 55.74 -25.78 -2.35
CA GLY A 320 55.81 -27.05 -1.63
C GLY A 320 54.62 -27.31 -0.68
N VAL A 321 53.46 -26.71 -0.94
CA VAL A 321 52.28 -26.86 -0.07
C VAL A 321 51.67 -28.25 -0.26
N ALA A 322 51.70 -29.04 0.81
CA ALA A 322 51.09 -30.36 0.90
C ALA A 322 49.61 -30.33 0.48
N LYS A 323 49.14 -31.37 -0.24
CA LYS A 323 47.79 -31.43 -0.83
C LYS A 323 46.69 -31.28 0.22
N GLU A 324 46.89 -31.84 1.41
CA GLU A 324 45.97 -31.80 2.54
C GLU A 324 45.76 -30.37 3.06
N ARG A 325 46.78 -29.52 2.95
CA ARG A 325 46.73 -28.11 3.40
C ARG A 325 46.10 -27.19 2.37
N ARG A 326 45.98 -27.59 1.09
CA ARG A 326 45.37 -26.75 0.04
C ARG A 326 43.91 -26.43 0.30
N ALA A 327 43.20 -27.28 1.04
CA ALA A 327 41.82 -27.00 1.45
C ALA A 327 41.72 -25.72 2.30
N VAL A 328 42.74 -25.40 3.11
CA VAL A 328 42.79 -24.18 3.94
C VAL A 328 42.93 -22.95 3.04
N TYR A 329 43.87 -22.97 2.10
CA TYR A 329 44.07 -21.89 1.12
C TYR A 329 42.86 -21.69 0.19
N ARG A 330 42.18 -22.78 -0.20
CA ARG A 330 40.94 -22.69 -1.01
C ARG A 330 39.83 -21.98 -0.26
N ARG A 331 39.67 -22.26 1.03
CA ARG A 331 38.68 -21.57 1.88
C ARG A 331 39.01 -20.10 2.03
N LEU A 332 40.27 -19.76 2.31
CA LEU A 332 40.75 -18.37 2.36
C LEU A 332 40.45 -17.65 1.03
N GLY A 333 40.74 -18.30 -0.10
CA GLY A 333 40.43 -17.80 -1.43
C GLY A 333 38.96 -17.44 -1.64
N GLY A 334 38.04 -18.31 -1.21
CA GLY A 334 36.60 -18.03 -1.27
C GLY A 334 36.17 -16.83 -0.40
N VAL A 335 36.79 -16.67 0.77
CA VAL A 335 36.54 -15.52 1.66
C VAL A 335 37.05 -14.22 1.01
N CYS A 336 38.28 -14.22 0.49
CA CYS A 336 38.84 -13.06 -0.21
C CYS A 336 37.99 -12.66 -1.44
N CYS A 337 37.52 -13.62 -2.23
CA CYS A 337 36.63 -13.35 -3.36
C CYS A 337 35.29 -12.73 -2.91
N THR A 338 34.77 -13.17 -1.76
CA THR A 338 33.54 -12.60 -1.18
C THR A 338 33.76 -11.18 -0.68
N ALA A 339 34.89 -10.89 -0.05
CA ALA A 339 35.24 -9.53 0.39
C ALA A 339 35.32 -8.55 -0.79
N VAL A 340 35.97 -8.94 -1.89
CA VAL A 340 36.09 -8.11 -3.10
C VAL A 340 34.73 -7.78 -3.73
N LEU A 341 33.76 -8.71 -3.69
CA LEU A 341 32.42 -8.45 -4.22
C LEU A 341 31.65 -7.39 -3.42
N ASN A 342 32.02 -7.17 -2.15
CA ASN A 342 31.34 -6.24 -1.26
C ASN A 342 32.05 -4.88 -1.11
N SER A 343 33.25 -4.74 -1.68
CA SER A 343 34.12 -3.57 -1.49
C SER A 343 34.44 -2.88 -2.81
N GLU A 344 34.58 -1.55 -2.78
CA GLU A 344 34.98 -0.79 -3.97
C GLU A 344 36.42 -1.18 -4.40
N PRO A 345 36.67 -1.41 -5.70
CA PRO A 345 37.99 -1.80 -6.18
C PRO A 345 39.06 -0.79 -5.78
N GLY A 346 40.05 -1.26 -5.00
CA GLY A 346 41.18 -0.42 -4.57
C GLY A 346 40.90 0.43 -3.32
N SER A 347 39.75 0.29 -2.68
CA SER A 347 39.50 0.91 -1.37
C SER A 347 40.48 0.40 -0.30
N GLU A 348 40.84 1.26 0.66
CA GLU A 348 41.63 0.85 1.82
C GLU A 348 40.93 -0.23 2.65
N MET A 349 39.59 -0.19 2.65
CA MET A 349 38.73 -1.17 3.31
C MET A 349 38.93 -2.58 2.76
N ASP A 350 39.01 -2.75 1.43
CA ASP A 350 39.26 -4.05 0.81
C ASP A 350 40.60 -4.65 1.25
N ARG A 351 41.66 -3.84 1.27
CA ARG A 351 43.00 -4.27 1.72
C ARG A 351 42.99 -4.65 3.21
N HIS A 352 42.37 -3.82 4.04
CA HIS A 352 42.30 -4.04 5.48
C HIS A 352 41.47 -5.28 5.83
N GLU A 353 40.34 -5.53 5.15
CA GLU A 353 39.51 -6.72 5.38
C GLU A 353 40.28 -8.00 5.04
N ILE A 354 40.97 -8.02 3.90
CA ILE A 354 41.73 -9.20 3.47
C ILE A 354 42.92 -9.45 4.39
N GLU A 355 43.63 -8.39 4.79
CA GLU A 355 44.71 -8.50 5.76
C GLU A 355 44.20 -9.00 7.12
N ALA A 356 43.06 -8.49 7.60
CA ALA A 356 42.43 -8.97 8.81
C ALA A 356 42.05 -10.46 8.71
N TYR A 357 41.47 -10.91 7.59
CA TYR A 357 41.12 -12.31 7.37
C TYR A 357 42.35 -13.22 7.36
N VAL A 358 43.45 -12.83 6.70
CA VAL A 358 44.68 -13.64 6.68
C VAL A 358 45.31 -13.75 8.07
N GLN A 359 45.15 -12.72 8.90
CA GLN A 359 45.67 -12.69 10.28
C GLN A 359 44.75 -13.36 11.31
N GLU A 360 43.57 -13.86 10.92
CA GLU A 360 42.67 -14.49 11.90
C GLU A 360 43.33 -15.74 12.52
N PRO A 361 43.35 -15.87 13.86
CA PRO A 361 44.02 -16.97 14.55
C PRO A 361 43.54 -18.37 14.13
N GLN A 362 42.32 -18.48 13.60
CA GLN A 362 41.78 -19.75 13.14
C GLN A 362 42.54 -20.33 11.95
N TRP A 363 43.06 -19.50 11.04
CA TRP A 363 43.83 -19.98 9.89
C TRP A 363 45.24 -20.42 10.29
N ILE A 364 45.86 -19.68 11.20
CA ILE A 364 47.17 -20.02 11.77
C ILE A 364 47.09 -21.38 12.47
N ARG A 365 46.02 -21.64 13.24
CA ARG A 365 45.77 -22.95 13.88
C ARG A 365 45.59 -24.10 12.88
N LEU A 366 45.10 -23.80 11.67
CA LEU A 366 44.97 -24.77 10.58
C LEU A 366 46.26 -24.94 9.76
N GLY A 367 47.36 -24.30 10.18
CA GLY A 367 48.67 -24.42 9.53
C GLY A 367 48.82 -23.57 8.27
N LEU A 368 48.08 -22.46 8.17
CA LEU A 368 48.26 -21.44 7.14
C LEU A 368 49.59 -20.72 7.35
N ASP A 369 50.44 -20.67 6.31
CA ASP A 369 51.59 -19.78 6.27
C ASP A 369 51.11 -18.38 5.91
N THR A 370 51.20 -17.46 6.86
CA THR A 370 50.67 -16.09 6.71
C THR A 370 51.37 -15.31 5.60
N ALA A 371 52.67 -15.51 5.40
CA ALA A 371 53.43 -14.80 4.37
C ALA A 371 53.04 -15.30 2.96
N LEU A 372 52.92 -16.61 2.81
CA LEU A 372 52.42 -17.21 1.57
C LEU A 372 50.96 -16.82 1.31
N ALA A 373 50.12 -16.83 2.34
CA ALA A 373 48.71 -16.44 2.24
C ALA A 373 48.54 -14.98 1.79
N GLN A 374 49.34 -14.04 2.31
CA GLN A 374 49.34 -12.65 1.85
C GLN A 374 49.73 -12.53 0.38
N LYS A 375 50.78 -13.24 -0.06
CA LYS A 375 51.21 -13.26 -1.46
C LYS A 375 50.12 -13.82 -2.38
N LEU A 376 49.50 -14.93 -1.98
CA LEU A 376 48.41 -15.56 -2.73
C LEU A 376 47.16 -14.69 -2.79
N ALA A 377 46.79 -14.04 -1.68
CA ALA A 377 45.69 -13.08 -1.67
C ALA A 377 45.95 -11.99 -2.73
N GLY A 378 47.13 -11.38 -2.78
CA GLY A 378 47.48 -10.41 -3.82
C GLY A 378 47.22 -10.89 -5.25
N ILE A 379 47.63 -12.12 -5.58
CA ILE A 379 47.42 -12.73 -6.90
C ILE A 379 45.92 -13.00 -7.16
N MET A 380 45.25 -13.62 -6.19
CA MET A 380 43.84 -13.99 -6.28
C MET A 380 42.95 -12.78 -6.49
N LEU A 381 43.21 -11.67 -5.80
CA LEU A 381 42.40 -10.46 -5.91
C LEU A 381 42.50 -9.79 -7.27
N VAL A 382 43.72 -9.67 -7.80
CA VAL A 382 43.96 -9.09 -9.11
C VAL A 382 43.24 -9.93 -10.18
N ARG A 383 43.41 -11.26 -10.12
CA ARG A 383 42.79 -12.17 -11.06
C ARG A 383 41.27 -12.22 -10.93
N PHE A 384 40.75 -12.25 -9.70
CA PHE A 384 39.32 -12.23 -9.44
C PHE A 384 38.67 -10.96 -9.99
N ARG A 385 39.29 -9.78 -9.81
CA ARG A 385 38.78 -8.51 -10.35
C ARG A 385 38.76 -8.49 -11.87
N GLU A 386 39.76 -9.08 -12.52
CA GLU A 386 39.79 -9.20 -13.98
C GLU A 386 38.61 -10.03 -14.46
N LEU A 387 38.41 -11.22 -13.87
CA LEU A 387 37.32 -12.12 -14.22
C LEU A 387 35.94 -11.58 -13.80
N ALA A 388 35.86 -10.83 -12.70
CA ALA A 388 34.62 -10.24 -12.18
C ALA A 388 33.99 -9.25 -13.15
N LYS A 389 34.77 -8.65 -14.07
CA LYS A 389 34.24 -7.82 -15.16
C LYS A 389 33.30 -8.59 -16.10
N THR A 390 33.38 -9.92 -16.12
CA THR A 390 32.51 -10.79 -16.92
C THR A 390 31.25 -11.23 -16.19
N LEU A 391 31.13 -10.95 -14.88
CA LEU A 391 29.96 -11.33 -14.11
C LEU A 391 28.74 -10.52 -14.58
N PRO A 392 27.54 -11.14 -14.60
CA PRO A 392 26.32 -10.39 -14.78
C PRO A 392 26.16 -9.36 -13.64
N PRO A 393 25.44 -8.24 -13.87
CA PRO A 393 25.20 -7.25 -12.83
C PRO A 393 24.50 -7.89 -11.64
N ASP A 394 24.96 -7.57 -10.41
CA ASP A 394 24.35 -8.12 -9.19
C ASP A 394 22.87 -7.70 -9.12
N PRO A 395 21.92 -8.65 -9.17
CA PRO A 395 20.50 -8.32 -9.11
C PRO A 395 20.07 -7.67 -7.78
N ARG A 396 20.92 -7.67 -6.75
CA ARG A 396 20.64 -7.08 -5.42
C ARG A 396 20.89 -5.58 -5.35
N LEU A 397 21.74 -5.01 -6.22
CA LEU A 397 22.16 -3.60 -6.14
C LEU A 397 21.23 -2.62 -6.87
N ARG A 398 20.19 -3.10 -7.58
CA ARG A 398 19.27 -2.26 -8.37
C ARG A 398 18.00 -1.80 -7.63
N TRP A 399 17.92 -2.00 -6.31
CA TRP A 399 16.67 -1.85 -5.56
C TRP A 399 16.82 -1.13 -4.23
#